data_AF-A0A2W5SPF2-F1
#
_entry.id   AF-A0A2W5SPF2-F1
#
_cell.length_a   1.000
_cell.length_b   1.000
_cell.length_c   1.000
_cell.angle_alpha   90.00
_cell.angle_beta   90.00
_cell.angle_gamma   90.00
#
_symmetry.space_group_name_H-M   'P 1'
#
loop_
_entity.id
_entity.type
_entity.pdbx_description
1 polymer ?
#
loop_
_entity_poly.entity_id
_entity_poly.type
_entity_poly.pdbx_seq_one_letter_code
_entity_poly.pdbx_strand_id
1 'polypeptide(L)'
;VKRIFEESSISVTTPEEWAQLREDIQQYGLYNRNLQAIPPTGSISYINNSTSSIHPIASRIEIRKEGKIGRVYYPAPHMDNDNLDYFKDAYEIGYEKVIDTYAVATKYVDQGLSLTLFFKDTATTRDINRAQIYAWRNEIKTLYYIRLRQAALEGTEVEGCVSCML
;
A
#
# COMPACT_ATOMS: atom_id res chain seq x y z
N VAL A 1 2.64 -7.73 -17.97
CA VAL A 1 1.87 -8.59 -17.06
C VAL A 1 1.96 -10.06 -17.46
N LYS A 2 1.52 -10.49 -18.66
CA LYS A 2 1.64 -11.91 -19.09
C LYS A 2 3.05 -12.50 -18.91
N ARG A 3 4.07 -11.77 -19.38
CA ARG A 3 5.49 -12.11 -19.18
C ARG A 3 5.87 -12.40 -17.73
N ILE A 4 5.33 -11.65 -16.76
CA ILE A 4 5.64 -11.85 -15.33
C ILE A 4 5.14 -13.22 -14.87
N PHE A 5 3.96 -13.64 -15.32
CA PHE A 5 3.43 -14.97 -15.00
C PHE A 5 4.15 -16.08 -15.76
N GLU A 6 4.49 -15.86 -17.03
CA GLU A 6 5.26 -16.80 -17.87
C GLU A 6 6.67 -17.05 -17.31
N GLU A 7 7.30 -16.04 -16.72
CA GLU A 7 8.62 -16.14 -16.07
C GLU A 7 8.54 -16.69 -14.62
N SER A 8 7.32 -16.93 -14.10
CA SER A 8 7.10 -17.44 -12.75
C SER A 8 6.73 -18.93 -12.75
N SER A 9 6.81 -19.57 -11.59
CA SER A 9 6.30 -20.93 -11.38
C SER A 9 4.78 -21.00 -11.17
N ILE A 10 4.06 -19.89 -11.36
CA ILE A 10 2.63 -19.77 -11.06
C ILE A 10 1.81 -19.80 -12.35
N SER A 11 0.81 -20.67 -12.42
CA SER A 11 -0.20 -20.68 -13.48
C SER A 11 -1.42 -19.86 -13.09
N VAL A 12 -1.99 -19.13 -14.06
CA VAL A 12 -3.26 -18.42 -13.86
C VAL A 12 -4.41 -19.42 -13.93
N THR A 13 -5.31 -19.39 -12.94
CA THR A 13 -6.44 -20.31 -12.83
C THR A 13 -7.39 -20.19 -14.04
N THR A 14 -7.79 -21.34 -14.57
CA THR A 14 -8.68 -21.50 -15.73
C THR A 14 -10.16 -21.52 -15.31
N PRO A 15 -11.10 -21.22 -16.24
CA PRO A 15 -12.53 -21.36 -15.98
C PRO A 15 -12.94 -22.77 -15.53
N GLU A 16 -12.27 -23.80 -16.05
CA GLU A 16 -12.53 -25.21 -15.72
C GLU A 16 -12.13 -25.52 -14.27
N GLU A 17 -10.98 -25.04 -13.81
CA GLU A 17 -10.55 -25.17 -12.42
C GLU A 17 -11.49 -24.45 -11.45
N TRP A 18 -12.02 -23.27 -11.83
CA TRP A 18 -13.05 -22.58 -11.06
C TRP A 18 -14.38 -23.34 -11.01
N ALA A 19 -14.77 -23.98 -12.12
CA ALA A 19 -15.97 -24.81 -12.16
C ALA A 19 -15.83 -26.03 -11.22
N GLN A 20 -14.69 -26.70 -11.25
CA GLN A 20 -14.39 -27.82 -10.34
C GLN A 20 -14.40 -27.37 -8.88
N LEU A 21 -13.70 -26.27 -8.55
CA LEU A 21 -13.67 -25.75 -7.19
C LEU A 21 -15.07 -25.41 -6.66
N ARG A 22 -15.96 -24.90 -7.52
CA ARG A 22 -17.36 -24.64 -7.15
C ARG A 22 -18.10 -25.93 -6.79
N GLU A 23 -17.91 -27.01 -7.54
CA GLU A 23 -18.51 -28.33 -7.23
C GLU A 23 -17.98 -28.88 -5.90
N ASP A 24 -16.67 -28.78 -5.67
CA ASP A 24 -16.04 -29.22 -4.43
C ASP A 24 -16.57 -28.45 -3.22
N ILE A 25 -16.72 -27.12 -3.34
CA ILE A 25 -17.30 -26.29 -2.27
C ILE A 25 -18.76 -26.67 -2.00
N GLN A 26 -19.55 -27.03 -3.01
CA GLN A 26 -20.93 -27.47 -2.81
C GLN A 26 -21.01 -28.82 -2.11
N GLN A 27 -20.07 -29.73 -2.39
CA GLN A 27 -20.04 -31.07 -1.78
C GLN A 27 -19.46 -31.05 -0.36
N TYR A 28 -18.36 -30.33 -0.14
CA TYR A 28 -17.56 -30.42 1.07
C TYR A 28 -17.66 -29.18 1.97
N GLY A 29 -18.12 -28.06 1.42
CA GLY A 29 -18.17 -26.78 2.12
C GLY A 29 -16.80 -26.10 2.26
N LEU A 30 -16.78 -25.00 3.02
CA LEU A 30 -15.58 -24.30 3.44
C LEU A 30 -15.54 -24.26 4.97
N TYR A 31 -14.35 -24.45 5.55
CA TYR A 31 -14.17 -24.37 7.00
C TYR A 31 -14.31 -22.93 7.51
N ASN A 32 -13.71 -21.98 6.80
CA ASN A 32 -13.68 -20.57 7.18
C ASN A 32 -14.79 -19.79 6.47
N ARG A 33 -15.54 -18.97 7.23
CA ARG A 33 -16.57 -18.08 6.66
C ARG A 33 -15.98 -16.95 5.81
N ASN A 34 -14.82 -16.43 6.21
CA ASN A 34 -14.10 -15.35 5.54
C ASN A 34 -12.62 -15.74 5.44
N LEU A 35 -11.92 -15.29 4.40
CA LEU A 35 -10.56 -15.73 4.09
C LEU A 35 -9.55 -14.58 4.05
N GLN A 36 -9.90 -13.47 3.41
CA GLN A 36 -8.97 -12.39 3.09
C GLN A 36 -9.42 -11.06 3.68
N ALA A 37 -8.47 -10.37 4.30
CA ALA A 37 -8.55 -8.97 4.68
C ALA A 37 -7.15 -8.37 4.50
N ILE A 38 -7.06 -7.12 4.02
CA ILE A 38 -5.76 -6.47 3.78
C ILE A 38 -5.59 -5.31 4.77
N PRO A 39 -4.95 -5.54 5.93
CA PRO A 39 -4.64 -4.49 6.89
C PRO A 39 -3.46 -3.61 6.42
N PRO A 40 -3.18 -2.48 7.10
CA PRO A 40 -1.87 -1.85 6.97
C PRO A 40 -0.82 -2.75 7.62
N THR A 41 0.36 -2.85 7.02
CA THR A 41 1.50 -3.54 7.64
C THR A 41 2.42 -2.50 8.27
N GLY A 42 2.42 -2.47 9.62
CA GLY A 42 3.26 -1.57 10.41
C GLY A 42 4.70 -2.09 10.54
N SER A 43 5.19 -2.24 11.77
CA SER A 43 6.59 -2.64 12.00
C SER A 43 7.00 -3.98 11.38
N ILE A 44 6.04 -4.89 11.15
CA ILE A 44 6.28 -6.18 10.50
C ILE A 44 6.75 -6.06 9.05
N SER A 45 6.43 -4.97 8.34
CA SER A 45 6.90 -4.77 6.95
C SER A 45 8.41 -4.53 6.91
N TYR A 46 8.96 -3.87 7.93
CA TYR A 46 10.41 -3.65 8.04
C TYR A 46 11.17 -4.96 8.22
N ILE A 47 10.62 -5.87 9.04
CA ILE A 47 11.21 -7.20 9.26
C ILE A 47 11.11 -8.04 7.99
N ASN A 48 9.95 -8.01 7.32
CA ASN A 48 9.71 -8.77 6.10
C ASN A 48 10.35 -8.15 4.85
N ASN A 49 11.01 -7.00 4.99
CA ASN A 49 11.54 -6.19 3.90
C ASN A 49 10.52 -5.96 2.76
N SER A 50 9.32 -5.50 3.11
CA SER A 50 8.25 -5.19 2.17
C SER A 50 7.78 -3.74 2.30
N THR A 51 7.19 -3.20 1.24
CA THR A 51 6.41 -1.96 1.34
C THR A 51 5.17 -2.20 2.21
N SER A 52 4.59 -1.11 2.75
CA SER A 52 3.39 -1.23 3.59
C SER A 52 2.15 -1.49 2.74
N SER A 53 1.45 -2.59 3.02
CA SER A 53 0.24 -3.00 2.30
C SER A 53 0.42 -3.02 0.77
N ILE A 54 -0.66 -2.79 0.02
CA ILE A 54 -0.67 -2.73 -1.45
C ILE A 54 -0.70 -1.29 -2.00
N HIS A 55 -0.59 -0.28 -1.12
CA HIS A 55 -0.48 1.12 -1.54
C HIS A 55 0.99 1.50 -1.79
N PRO A 56 1.25 2.60 -2.52
CA PRO A 56 2.62 3.04 -2.75
C PRO A 56 3.36 3.43 -1.46
N ILE A 57 4.68 3.50 -1.56
CA ILE A 57 5.54 3.97 -0.47
C ILE A 57 5.19 5.41 -0.07
N ALA A 58 5.29 5.73 1.22
CA ALA A 58 5.10 7.10 1.69
C ALA A 58 6.35 7.98 1.48
N SER A 59 7.54 7.36 1.39
CA SER A 59 8.84 7.98 1.12
C SER A 59 9.79 6.91 0.59
N ARG A 60 10.77 7.31 -0.23
CA ARG A 60 11.88 6.44 -0.67
C ARG A 60 12.73 5.96 0.49
N ILE A 61 13.02 6.86 1.44
CA ILE A 61 13.65 6.57 2.72
C ILE A 61 12.66 6.96 3.81
N GLU A 62 12.06 5.99 4.47
CA GLU A 62 11.19 6.25 5.60
C GLU A 62 12.01 6.60 6.85
N ILE A 63 11.60 7.65 7.56
CA ILE A 63 12.25 8.11 8.79
C ILE A 63 11.33 7.81 9.95
N ARG A 64 11.81 7.02 10.90
CA ARG A 64 11.08 6.68 12.13
C ARG A 64 11.77 7.23 13.35
N LYS A 65 10.99 7.70 14.33
CA LYS A 65 11.51 8.10 15.64
C LYS A 65 11.49 6.89 16.57
N GLU A 66 12.65 6.31 16.83
CA GLU A 66 12.78 5.10 17.66
C GLU A 66 13.97 5.17 18.61
N GLY A 67 13.71 4.74 19.86
CA GLY A 67 14.73 4.53 20.88
C GLY A 67 15.55 5.77 21.25
N LYS A 68 16.72 5.52 21.84
CA LYS A 68 17.68 6.56 22.26
C LYS A 68 18.44 7.20 21.08
N ILE A 69 18.39 6.57 19.91
CA ILE A 69 19.08 6.99 18.67
C ILE A 69 18.33 8.15 17.99
N GLY A 70 17.05 8.34 18.34
CA GLY A 70 16.23 9.45 17.88
C GLY A 70 15.62 9.24 16.50
N ARG A 71 16.38 8.75 15.51
CA ARG A 71 15.89 8.45 14.16
C ARG A 71 16.46 7.14 13.60
N VAL A 72 15.63 6.41 12.86
CA VAL A 72 15.97 5.20 12.09
C VAL A 72 15.52 5.42 10.65
N TYR A 73 16.36 5.05 9.70
CA TYR A 73 16.14 5.22 8.27
C TYR A 73 15.88 3.86 7.62
N TYR A 74 14.81 3.77 6.84
CA TYR A 74 14.39 2.55 6.18
C TYR A 74 14.24 2.79 4.66
N PRO A 75 15.20 2.33 3.83
CA PRO A 75 15.07 2.41 2.38
C PRO A 75 13.99 1.46 1.87
N ALA A 76 13.25 1.88 0.84
CA ALA A 76 12.27 1.03 0.18
C ALA A 76 12.93 -0.27 -0.36
N PRO A 77 12.28 -1.44 -0.20
CA PRO A 77 12.82 -2.71 -0.69
C PRO A 77 13.11 -2.69 -2.19
N HIS A 78 14.24 -3.27 -2.59
CA HIS A 78 14.69 -3.39 -3.99
C HIS A 78 14.96 -2.06 -4.71
N MET A 79 14.97 -0.94 -3.99
CA MET A 79 15.35 0.35 -4.55
C MET A 79 16.87 0.47 -4.65
N ASP A 80 17.35 0.90 -5.80
CA ASP A 80 18.73 1.25 -6.07
C ASP A 80 18.80 2.58 -6.85
N ASN A 81 20.02 3.05 -7.14
CA ASN A 81 20.23 4.33 -7.81
C ASN A 81 19.76 4.34 -9.28
N ASP A 82 19.66 3.17 -9.92
CA ASP A 82 19.29 3.04 -11.33
C ASP A 82 17.76 2.96 -11.51
N ASN A 83 17.02 2.74 -10.43
CA ASN A 83 15.58 2.44 -10.48
C ASN A 83 14.70 3.41 -9.65
N LEU A 84 15.26 4.51 -9.13
CA LEU A 84 14.57 5.49 -8.27
C LEU A 84 13.24 6.03 -8.83
N ASP A 85 13.10 6.09 -10.16
CA ASP A 85 11.92 6.61 -10.85
C ASP A 85 10.67 5.72 -10.67
N TYR A 86 10.84 4.44 -10.33
CA TYR A 86 9.73 3.54 -10.00
C TYR A 86 9.20 3.78 -8.58
N PHE A 87 10.02 4.35 -7.70
CA PHE A 87 9.71 4.58 -6.28
C PHE A 87 9.19 6.01 -6.08
N LYS A 88 8.08 6.33 -6.75
CA LYS A 88 7.32 7.57 -6.51
C LYS A 88 6.50 7.43 -5.24
N ASP A 89 6.51 8.46 -4.41
CA ASP A 89 5.73 8.42 -3.18
C ASP A 89 4.22 8.55 -3.44
N ALA A 90 3.43 8.12 -2.46
CA ALA A 90 1.98 8.10 -2.54
C ALA A 90 1.36 9.51 -2.71
N TYR A 91 2.06 10.57 -2.30
CA TYR A 91 1.60 11.95 -2.45
C TYR A 91 1.75 12.44 -3.90
N GLU A 92 2.79 11.98 -4.61
CA GLU A 92 2.99 12.27 -6.03
C GLU A 92 2.20 11.35 -6.96
N ILE A 93 1.92 10.11 -6.54
CA ILE A 93 1.07 9.18 -7.30
C ILE A 93 -0.39 9.65 -7.34
N GLY A 94 -0.88 10.23 -6.23
CA GLY A 94 -2.23 10.79 -6.11
C GLY A 94 -3.31 9.74 -5.80
N TYR A 95 -4.43 10.20 -5.25
CA TYR A 95 -5.48 9.33 -4.72
C TYR A 95 -6.15 8.45 -5.77
N GLU A 96 -6.24 8.89 -7.04
CA GLU A 96 -6.96 8.19 -8.11
C GLU A 96 -6.34 6.82 -8.36
N LYS A 97 -5.02 6.77 -8.62
CA LYS A 97 -4.30 5.53 -8.88
C LYS A 97 -4.29 4.57 -7.68
N VAL A 98 -4.26 5.12 -6.46
CA VAL A 98 -4.35 4.29 -5.25
C VAL A 98 -5.74 3.66 -5.15
N ILE A 99 -6.80 4.45 -5.35
CA ILE A 99 -8.18 3.94 -5.36
C ILE A 99 -8.36 2.90 -6.47
N ASP A 100 -7.87 3.14 -7.68
CA ASP A 100 -7.99 2.21 -8.80
C ASP A 100 -7.33 0.86 -8.49
N THR A 101 -6.16 0.88 -7.86
CA THR A 101 -5.45 -0.34 -7.43
C THR A 101 -6.28 -1.12 -6.41
N TYR A 102 -6.83 -0.42 -5.41
CA TYR A 102 -7.68 -1.05 -4.39
C TYR A 102 -9.01 -1.53 -4.96
N ALA A 103 -9.58 -0.87 -5.97
CA ALA A 103 -10.81 -1.26 -6.63
C ALA A 103 -10.64 -2.59 -7.38
N VAL A 104 -9.48 -2.81 -8.01
CA VAL A 104 -9.15 -4.12 -8.61
C VAL A 104 -9.06 -5.20 -7.55
N ALA A 105 -8.38 -4.96 -6.43
CA ALA A 105 -8.24 -5.94 -5.35
C ALA A 105 -9.56 -6.23 -4.61
N THR A 106 -10.42 -5.22 -4.45
CA THR A 106 -11.70 -5.29 -3.73
C THR A 106 -12.66 -6.32 -4.32
N LYS A 107 -12.56 -6.60 -5.62
CA LYS A 107 -13.36 -7.65 -6.30
C LYS A 107 -13.07 -9.06 -5.79
N TYR A 108 -11.88 -9.29 -5.24
CA TYR A 108 -11.39 -10.63 -4.87
C TYR A 108 -11.17 -10.81 -3.37
N VAL A 109 -11.16 -9.73 -2.59
CA VAL A 109 -11.07 -9.76 -1.12
C VAL A 109 -12.46 -9.80 -0.52
N ASP A 110 -12.81 -10.85 0.22
CA ASP A 110 -14.15 -11.04 0.79
C ASP A 110 -14.47 -10.04 1.91
N GLN A 111 -13.49 -9.68 2.75
CA GLN A 111 -13.67 -8.65 3.79
C GLN A 111 -13.31 -7.25 3.26
N GLY A 112 -12.43 -6.52 3.97
CA GLY A 112 -12.05 -5.14 3.65
C GLY A 112 -10.55 -4.95 3.44
N LEU A 113 -10.20 -3.78 2.94
CA LEU A 113 -8.82 -3.33 2.75
C LEU A 113 -8.66 -1.96 3.41
N SER A 114 -7.59 -1.76 4.17
CA SER A 114 -7.28 -0.48 4.79
C SER A 114 -6.71 0.50 3.76
N LEU A 115 -7.59 1.24 3.10
CA LEU A 115 -7.23 2.25 2.11
C LEU A 115 -6.91 3.60 2.77
N THR A 116 -5.65 4.00 2.69
CA THR A 116 -5.19 5.35 3.09
C THR A 116 -5.05 6.23 1.86
N LEU A 117 -5.61 7.44 1.91
CA LEU A 117 -5.43 8.45 0.86
C LEU A 117 -4.39 9.49 1.29
N PHE A 118 -3.48 9.82 0.39
CA PHE A 118 -2.36 10.71 0.65
C PHE A 118 -2.55 12.01 -0.12
N PHE A 119 -2.50 13.14 0.59
CA PHE A 119 -2.72 14.47 0.05
C PHE A 119 -1.58 15.40 0.42
N LYS A 120 -1.27 16.34 -0.47
CA LYS A 120 -0.38 17.46 -0.16
C LYS A 120 -1.06 18.37 0.87
N ASP A 121 -0.27 19.13 1.62
CA ASP A 121 -0.74 20.11 2.62
C ASP A 121 -1.64 21.20 2.03
N THR A 122 -1.54 21.46 0.73
CA THR A 122 -2.41 22.40 -0.01
C THR A 122 -3.79 21.85 -0.36
N ALA A 123 -4.11 20.60 -0.03
CA ALA A 123 -5.39 19.99 -0.40
C ALA A 123 -6.56 20.62 0.35
N THR A 124 -7.66 20.86 -0.35
CA THR A 124 -8.89 21.41 0.24
C THR A 124 -9.82 20.29 0.71
N THR A 125 -10.76 20.64 1.59
CA THR A 125 -11.85 19.71 1.98
C THR A 125 -12.68 19.25 0.78
N ARG A 126 -12.77 20.07 -0.27
CA ARG A 126 -13.43 19.70 -1.53
C ARG A 126 -12.65 18.63 -2.29
N ASP A 127 -11.32 18.68 -2.29
CA ASP A 127 -10.49 17.66 -2.93
C ASP A 127 -10.63 16.30 -2.22
N ILE A 128 -10.65 16.33 -0.88
CA ILE A 128 -10.91 15.15 -0.05
C ILE A 128 -12.30 14.56 -0.39
N ASN A 129 -13.34 15.41 -0.44
CA ASN A 129 -14.69 14.94 -0.76
C ASN A 129 -14.79 14.35 -2.17
N ARG A 130 -14.10 14.94 -3.16
CA ARG A 130 -14.02 14.37 -4.51
C ARG A 130 -13.39 12.98 -4.51
N ALA A 131 -12.31 12.78 -3.75
CA ALA A 131 -11.67 11.48 -3.64
C ALA A 131 -12.57 10.44 -2.95
N GLN A 132 -13.33 10.84 -1.92
CA GLN A 132 -14.31 9.96 -1.27
C GLN A 132 -15.43 9.55 -2.22
N ILE A 133 -15.97 10.49 -3.00
CA ILE A 133 -16.97 10.19 -4.03
C ILE A 133 -16.39 9.28 -5.11
N TYR A 134 -15.14 9.50 -5.51
CA TYR A 134 -14.44 8.64 -6.47
C TYR A 134 -14.26 7.21 -5.94
N ALA A 135 -13.85 7.06 -4.67
CA ALA A 135 -13.74 5.76 -4.01
C ALA A 135 -15.10 5.04 -3.95
N TRP A 136 -16.16 5.76 -3.58
CA TRP A 136 -17.52 5.20 -3.53
C TRP A 136 -17.99 4.73 -4.91
N ARG A 137 -17.77 5.53 -5.96
CA ARG A 137 -18.11 5.15 -7.34
C ARG A 137 -17.34 3.93 -7.85
N ASN A 138 -16.14 3.69 -7.31
CA ASN A 138 -15.31 2.53 -7.62
C ASN A 138 -15.53 1.35 -6.64
N GLU A 139 -16.65 1.34 -5.91
CA GLU A 139 -17.09 0.24 -5.04
C GLU A 139 -16.10 -0.09 -3.91
N ILE A 140 -15.27 0.88 -3.50
CA ILE A 140 -14.40 0.72 -2.33
C ILE A 140 -15.26 0.50 -1.08
N LYS A 141 -15.00 -0.63 -0.39
CA LYS A 141 -15.74 -1.03 0.81
C LYS A 141 -15.54 -0.08 1.99
N THR A 142 -14.30 0.39 2.21
CA THR A 142 -13.91 1.18 3.38
C THR A 142 -12.77 2.14 3.08
N LEU A 143 -12.78 3.31 3.72
CA LEU A 143 -11.63 4.22 3.80
C LEU A 143 -11.07 4.20 5.23
N TYR A 144 -9.75 4.16 5.37
CA TYR A 144 -9.07 4.09 6.66
C TYR A 144 -8.65 5.47 7.17
N TYR A 145 -7.69 6.11 6.50
CA TYR A 145 -7.23 7.45 6.84
C TYR A 145 -7.08 8.35 5.63
N ILE A 146 -7.16 9.65 5.88
CA ILE A 146 -6.73 10.69 4.96
C ILE A 146 -5.50 11.33 5.59
N ARG A 147 -4.35 11.15 4.94
CA ARG A 147 -3.06 11.65 5.42
C ARG A 147 -2.65 12.87 4.61
N LEU A 148 -2.54 14.00 5.29
CA LEU A 148 -1.92 15.21 4.74
C LEU A 148 -0.40 15.13 4.92
N ARG A 149 0.35 15.58 3.93
CA ARG A 149 1.81 15.69 4.02
C ARG A 149 2.12 16.71 5.11
N GLN A 150 2.81 16.28 6.15
CA GLN A 150 3.32 17.17 7.19
C GLN A 150 4.78 17.47 6.87
N ALA A 151 5.18 18.74 6.99
CA ALA A 151 6.58 19.08 7.01
C ALA A 151 7.27 18.32 8.16
N ALA A 152 8.55 17.96 7.98
CA ALA A 152 9.35 17.55 9.11
C ALA A 152 9.30 18.68 10.15
N LEU A 153 8.99 18.36 11.40
CA LEU A 153 8.95 19.34 12.48
C LEU A 153 10.31 20.07 12.54
N GLU A 154 10.32 21.36 12.21
CA GLU A 154 11.46 22.25 12.44
C GLU A 154 11.91 22.10 13.91
N GLY A 155 13.22 21.97 14.13
CA GLY A 155 13.80 21.76 15.47
C GLY A 155 13.87 20.30 15.94
N THR A 156 13.57 19.32 15.07
CA THR A 156 13.85 17.89 15.37
C THR A 156 15.09 17.36 14.65
N GLU A 157 15.82 18.23 13.96
CA GLU A 157 17.10 17.94 13.34
C GLU A 157 18.14 17.64 14.42
N VAL A 158 19.00 16.65 14.17
CA VAL A 158 20.15 16.40 15.05
C VAL A 158 21.17 17.49 14.74
N GLU A 159 21.14 18.59 15.49
CA GLU A 159 22.26 19.53 15.53
C GLU A 159 23.50 18.77 16.02
N GLY A 160 24.37 18.35 15.09
CA GLY A 160 25.72 17.91 15.45
C GLY A 160 26.29 16.65 14.81
N CYS A 161 25.73 16.07 13.73
CA CYS A 161 26.44 15.01 13.00
C CYS A 161 26.82 15.45 11.58
N VAL A 162 28.01 16.03 11.46
CA VAL A 162 28.64 16.48 10.22
C VAL A 162 28.99 15.32 9.25
N SER A 163 28.79 14.06 9.68
CA SER A 163 29.16 12.87 8.89
C SER A 163 28.00 12.22 8.12
N CYS A 164 26.75 12.65 8.35
CA CYS A 164 25.56 12.06 7.69
C CYS A 164 24.92 13.00 6.66
N MET A 165 25.68 13.95 6.12
CA MET A 165 25.31 14.71 4.93
C MET A 165 26.09 14.17 3.74
N LEU A 166 25.51 13.21 3.01
CA LEU A 166 25.73 12.94 1.59
C LEU A 166 24.40 12.44 1.01
#